data_AF-R7VJB6-F1
#
_entry.id   AF-R7VJB6-F1
#
_cell.length_a   1.000
_cell.length_b   1.000
_cell.length_c   1.000
_cell.angle_alpha   90.00
_cell.angle_beta   90.00
_cell.angle_gamma   90.00
#
_symmetry.space_group_name_H-M   'P 1'
#
loop_
_entity.id
_entity.type
_entity.pdbx_description
1 polymer ?
#
loop_
_entity_poly.entity_id
_entity_poly.type
_entity_poly.pdbx_seq_one_letter_code
_entity_poly.pdbx_strand_id
1 'polypeptide(L)'
;LTYFNYRGRAEVIRYMLVVGGVQYEDIRVDLEGKPTRDPVTVPQGCEKQLPFNQLPTLEIDGEIFCQTKSICRYLATLFDLHGETAKDRLYSEMVVECVDDLVNDVIIMRRTKNEEQRNELLEELINTTAPRAISSFDCFIKNKPHGGPYLLGNRVS
;
A
#
# COMPACT_ATOMS: atom_id res chain seq x y z
N LEU A 1 -13.37 -3.61 -6.25
CA LEU A 1 -12.07 -2.93 -6.08
C LEU A 1 -11.70 -2.31 -7.41
N THR A 2 -11.48 -1.00 -7.45
CA THR A 2 -11.13 -0.29 -8.67
C THR A 2 -9.72 0.29 -8.56
N TYR A 3 -8.87 -0.02 -9.54
CA TYR A 3 -7.52 0.54 -9.64
C TYR A 3 -6.99 0.46 -11.07
N PHE A 4 -5.85 1.11 -11.33
CA PHE A 4 -5.14 0.96 -12.59
C PHE A 4 -4.79 -0.50 -12.90
N ASN A 5 -4.60 -0.81 -14.18
CA ASN A 5 -4.17 -2.12 -14.68
C ASN A 5 -2.68 -2.41 -14.41
N TYR A 6 -2.26 -2.25 -13.16
CA TYR A 6 -1.01 -2.71 -12.59
C TYR A 6 -1.18 -2.93 -11.08
N ARG A 7 -0.15 -3.44 -10.42
CA ARG A 7 -0.19 -3.77 -8.98
C ARG A 7 -0.39 -2.54 -8.10
N GLY A 8 0.66 -1.74 -7.96
CA GLY A 8 0.66 -0.45 -7.26
C GLY A 8 0.06 -0.51 -5.85
N ARG A 9 -0.64 0.56 -5.46
CA ARG A 9 -1.23 0.72 -4.12
C ARG A 9 -2.48 -0.15 -3.88
N ALA A 10 -3.02 -0.82 -4.91
CA ALA A 10 -4.16 -1.72 -4.75
C ALA A 10 -3.75 -3.17 -4.47
N GLU A 11 -2.50 -3.55 -4.74
CA GLU A 11 -2.10 -4.95 -4.68
C GLU A 11 -2.23 -5.54 -3.27
N VAL A 12 -1.91 -4.76 -2.24
CA VAL A 12 -2.11 -5.18 -0.85
C VAL A 12 -3.59 -5.42 -0.54
N ILE A 13 -4.51 -4.61 -1.09
CA ILE A 13 -5.95 -4.81 -0.93
C ILE A 13 -6.38 -6.12 -1.62
N ARG A 14 -5.87 -6.38 -2.84
CA ARG A 14 -6.12 -7.65 -3.55
C ARG A 14 -5.67 -8.86 -2.72
N TYR A 15 -4.47 -8.81 -2.15
CA TYR A 15 -3.99 -9.89 -1.28
C TYR A 15 -4.88 -10.09 -0.06
N MET A 16 -5.28 -9.02 0.62
CA MET A 16 -6.13 -9.12 1.80
C MET A 16 -7.52 -9.71 1.48
N LEU A 17 -8.13 -9.34 0.35
CA LEU A 17 -9.40 -9.92 -0.10
C LEU A 17 -9.26 -11.42 -0.39
N VAL A 18 -8.14 -11.84 -1.00
CA VAL A 18 -7.84 -13.26 -1.25
C VAL A 18 -7.60 -14.03 0.07
N VAL A 19 -6.80 -13.47 0.98
CA VAL A 19 -6.54 -14.08 2.30
C VAL A 19 -7.82 -14.19 3.13
N GLY A 20 -8.69 -13.18 3.05
CA GLY A 20 -10.01 -13.20 3.69
C GLY A 20 -11.01 -14.16 3.04
N GLY A 21 -10.67 -14.79 1.91
CA GLY A 21 -11.52 -15.75 1.22
C GLY A 21 -12.79 -15.14 0.61
N VAL A 22 -12.82 -13.83 0.38
CA VAL A 22 -13.98 -13.15 -0.19
C VAL A 22 -13.88 -13.04 -1.71
N GLN A 23 -15.00 -13.27 -2.39
CA GLN A 23 -15.11 -12.91 -3.79
C GLN A 23 -15.25 -11.40 -3.93
N TYR A 24 -14.58 -10.82 -4.92
CA TYR A 24 -14.66 -9.41 -5.22
C TYR A 24 -14.44 -9.18 -6.72
N GLU A 25 -14.95 -8.07 -7.23
CA GLU A 25 -14.67 -7.63 -8.60
C GLU A 25 -13.37 -6.81 -8.64
N ASP A 26 -12.40 -7.21 -9.46
CA ASP A 26 -11.16 -6.47 -9.73
C ASP A 26 -11.32 -5.62 -11.00
N ILE A 27 -11.90 -4.44 -10.84
CA ILE A 27 -12.13 -3.49 -11.92
C ILE A 27 -10.82 -2.79 -12.24
N ARG A 28 -10.24 -3.12 -13.40
CA ARG A 28 -8.97 -2.57 -13.85
C ARG A 28 -9.17 -1.46 -14.87
N VAL A 29 -8.71 -0.29 -14.49
CA VAL A 29 -8.66 0.89 -15.31
C VAL A 29 -7.44 0.81 -16.24
N ASP A 30 -7.68 0.82 -17.55
CA ASP A 30 -6.64 1.08 -18.55
C ASP A 30 -6.44 2.60 -18.70
N LEU A 31 -5.19 3.01 -18.92
CA LEU A 31 -4.84 4.40 -19.18
C LEU A 31 -4.83 4.74 -20.67
N GLU A 32 -5.20 3.81 -21.57
CA GLU A 32 -5.25 4.02 -23.03
C GLU A 32 -3.96 4.64 -23.59
N GLY A 33 -2.80 4.21 -23.08
CA GLY A 33 -1.50 4.74 -23.50
C GLY A 33 -1.13 6.12 -22.93
N LYS A 34 -1.96 6.71 -22.05
CA LYS A 34 -1.59 7.92 -21.31
C LYS A 34 -0.52 7.58 -20.26
N PRO A 35 0.52 8.42 -20.11
CA PRO A 35 1.55 8.17 -19.12
C PRO A 35 0.94 8.16 -17.70
N THR A 36 1.24 7.11 -16.93
CA THR A 36 0.93 6.93 -15.49
C THR A 36 1.43 8.06 -14.58
N ARG A 37 2.12 9.06 -15.14
CA ARG A 37 2.71 10.21 -14.48
C ARG A 37 1.78 11.42 -14.38
N ASP A 38 0.60 11.39 -15.01
CA ASP A 38 -0.38 12.46 -14.88
C ASP A 38 -1.32 12.20 -13.69
N PRO A 39 -1.24 12.99 -12.59
CA PRO A 39 -2.04 12.76 -11.39
C PRO A 39 -3.54 13.02 -11.57
N VAL A 40 -4.01 13.43 -12.76
CA VAL A 40 -5.36 13.98 -12.95
C VAL A 40 -6.30 13.08 -13.74
N THR A 41 -5.83 12.11 -14.52
CA THR A 41 -6.73 11.26 -15.33
C THR A 41 -7.22 10.05 -14.56
N VAL A 42 -8.19 10.29 -13.68
CA VAL A 42 -9.26 9.30 -13.50
C VAL A 42 -9.87 9.07 -14.89
N PRO A 43 -10.08 7.82 -15.34
CA PRO A 43 -10.72 7.59 -16.63
C PRO A 43 -12.06 8.30 -16.69
N GLN A 44 -12.34 8.86 -17.86
CA GLN A 44 -13.65 9.42 -18.15
C GLN A 44 -14.73 8.39 -17.82
N GLY A 45 -15.66 8.75 -16.92
CA GLY A 45 -16.73 7.87 -16.45
C GLY A 45 -16.60 7.36 -15.01
N CYS A 46 -15.40 7.37 -14.42
CA CYS A 46 -15.21 6.99 -13.00
C CYS A 46 -15.28 8.20 -12.03
N GLU A 47 -15.19 9.42 -12.55
CA GLU A 47 -15.06 10.67 -11.76
C GLU A 47 -16.21 10.88 -10.75
N LYS A 48 -17.46 10.56 -11.14
CA LYS A 48 -18.64 10.75 -10.28
C LYS A 48 -18.72 9.76 -9.10
N GLN A 49 -17.80 8.79 -9.04
CA GLN A 49 -17.78 7.70 -8.09
C GLN A 49 -16.56 7.73 -7.15
N LEU A 50 -15.65 8.71 -7.27
CA LEU A 50 -14.44 8.76 -6.43
C LEU A 50 -14.57 9.77 -5.29
N PRO A 51 -14.51 9.35 -4.01
CA PRO A 51 -14.66 10.25 -2.87
C PRO A 51 -13.66 11.41 -2.82
N PHE A 52 -12.42 11.19 -3.29
CA PHE A 52 -11.34 12.18 -3.29
C PHE A 52 -10.59 12.26 -4.63
N ASN A 53 -11.24 11.89 -5.75
CA ASN A 53 -10.61 11.86 -7.08
C ASN A 53 -9.31 11.03 -7.13
N GLN A 54 -9.25 9.96 -6.33
CA GLN A 54 -8.06 9.12 -6.18
C GLN A 54 -8.44 7.65 -6.26
N LEU A 55 -7.48 6.86 -6.72
CA LEU A 55 -7.51 5.39 -6.69
C LEU A 55 -6.39 4.89 -5.76
N PRO A 56 -6.54 3.71 -5.12
CA PRO A 56 -7.65 2.76 -5.28
C PRO A 56 -8.92 3.16 -4.55
N THR A 57 -10.03 2.58 -5.03
CA THR A 57 -11.30 2.55 -4.30
C THR A 57 -11.78 1.12 -4.07
N LEU A 58 -12.44 0.91 -2.93
CA LEU A 58 -13.18 -0.31 -2.62
C LEU A 58 -14.65 0.06 -2.43
N GLU A 59 -15.53 -0.59 -3.19
CA GLU A 59 -16.98 -0.46 -3.03
C GLU A 59 -17.50 -1.61 -2.17
N ILE A 60 -18.30 -1.29 -1.16
CA ILE A 60 -18.93 -2.23 -0.24
C ILE A 60 -20.40 -1.82 -0.11
N ASP A 61 -21.32 -2.71 -0.48
CA ASP A 61 -22.77 -2.47 -0.39
C ASP A 61 -23.25 -1.14 -1.03
N GLY A 62 -22.59 -0.73 -2.13
CA GLY A 62 -22.88 0.51 -2.86
C GLY A 62 -22.20 1.77 -2.31
N GLU A 63 -21.47 1.67 -1.19
CA GLU A 63 -20.65 2.75 -0.64
C GLU A 63 -19.21 2.65 -1.11
N ILE A 64 -18.60 3.78 -1.51
CA ILE A 64 -17.26 3.81 -2.09
C ILE A 64 -16.26 4.41 -1.09
N PHE A 65 -15.21 3.65 -0.80
CA PHE A 65 -14.13 4.03 0.09
C PHE A 65 -12.81 4.16 -0.68
N CYS A 66 -11.92 5.05 -0.25
CA CYS A 66 -10.56 5.17 -0.80
C CYS A 66 -9.52 5.21 0.34
N GLN A 67 -8.25 5.46 -0.02
CA GLN A 67 -7.07 5.37 0.85
C GLN A 67 -6.70 3.92 1.19
N THR A 68 -5.61 3.44 0.58
CA THR A 68 -5.12 2.07 0.73
C THR A 68 -5.01 1.64 2.19
N LYS A 69 -4.34 2.43 3.04
CA LYS A 69 -4.10 2.06 4.45
C LYS A 69 -5.41 1.97 5.24
N SER A 70 -6.38 2.86 4.97
CA SER A 70 -7.70 2.82 5.59
C SER A 70 -8.50 1.58 5.18
N ILE A 71 -8.50 1.24 3.89
CA ILE A 71 -9.13 0.02 3.37
C ILE A 71 -8.48 -1.22 3.99
N CYS A 72 -7.14 -1.27 4.04
CA CYS A 72 -6.41 -2.37 4.66
C CYS A 72 -6.76 -2.53 6.14
N ARG A 73 -6.82 -1.45 6.93
CA ARG A 73 -7.27 -1.52 8.34
C ARG A 73 -8.67 -2.09 8.50
N TYR A 74 -9.60 -1.68 7.65
CA TYR A 74 -10.95 -2.21 7.65
C TYR A 74 -10.96 -3.72 7.35
N LEU A 75 -10.26 -4.15 6.29
CA LEU A 75 -10.16 -5.57 5.93
C LEU A 75 -9.41 -6.40 6.99
N ALA A 76 -8.38 -5.84 7.61
CA ALA A 76 -7.66 -6.50 8.69
C ALA A 76 -8.57 -6.73 9.90
N THR A 77 -9.47 -5.78 10.19
CA THR A 77 -10.50 -5.93 11.22
C THR A 77 -11.50 -7.02 10.83
N LEU A 78 -12.00 -6.97 9.59
CA LEU A 78 -13.01 -7.90 9.09
C LEU A 78 -12.51 -9.36 9.04
N PHE A 79 -11.24 -9.57 8.73
CA PHE A 79 -10.63 -10.89 8.53
C PHE A 79 -9.74 -11.35 9.70
N ASP A 80 -9.76 -10.66 10.84
CA ASP A 80 -8.94 -10.99 12.01
C ASP A 80 -7.41 -11.06 11.71
N LEU A 81 -6.94 -10.14 10.86
CA LEU A 81 -5.53 -10.02 10.44
C LEU A 81 -4.80 -8.86 11.13
N HIS A 82 -5.09 -8.56 12.40
CA HIS A 82 -4.50 -7.39 13.07
C HIS A 82 -3.97 -7.68 14.49
N GLY A 83 -3.87 -8.97 14.84
CA GLY A 83 -3.50 -9.42 16.18
C GLY A 83 -4.63 -9.28 17.21
N GLU A 84 -4.35 -9.70 18.45
CA GLU A 84 -5.39 -9.84 19.48
C GLU A 84 -5.51 -8.58 20.36
N THR A 85 -4.42 -7.81 20.46
CA THR A 85 -4.36 -6.66 21.35
C THR A 85 -4.19 -5.34 20.60
N ALA A 86 -4.55 -4.23 21.25
CA ALA A 86 -4.27 -2.89 20.71
C ALA A 86 -2.77 -2.66 20.45
N LYS A 87 -1.90 -3.34 21.21
CA LYS A 87 -0.45 -3.27 21.02
C LYS A 87 0.02 -4.04 19.79
N ASP A 88 -0.63 -5.16 19.47
CA ASP A 88 -0.33 -5.92 18.24
C ASP A 88 -0.66 -5.09 17.00
N ARG A 89 -1.83 -4.44 17.01
CA ARG A 89 -2.24 -3.49 15.97
C ARG A 89 -1.21 -2.39 15.81
N LEU A 90 -0.75 -1.79 16.91
CA LEU A 90 0.28 -0.76 16.90
C LEU A 90 1.59 -1.26 16.24
N TYR A 91 2.01 -2.48 16.53
CA TYR A 91 3.21 -3.06 15.89
C TYR A 91 3.03 -3.24 14.38
N SER A 92 1.87 -3.75 13.93
CA SER A 92 1.59 -3.90 12.49
C SER A 92 1.54 -2.54 11.79
N GLU A 93 0.81 -1.56 12.34
CA GLU A 93 0.72 -0.21 11.77
C GLU A 93 2.09 0.47 11.71
N MET A 94 2.94 0.32 12.74
CA MET A 94 4.29 0.89 12.73
C MET A 94 5.13 0.36 11.56
N VAL A 95 5.07 -0.95 11.29
CA VAL A 95 5.78 -1.53 10.15
C VAL A 95 5.21 -1.03 8.83
N VAL A 96 3.88 -0.98 8.70
CA VAL A 96 3.19 -0.48 7.50
C VAL A 96 3.56 0.98 7.20
N GLU A 97 3.57 1.85 8.20
CA GLU A 97 3.93 3.26 8.03
C GLU A 97 5.41 3.42 7.62
N CYS A 98 6.33 2.71 8.27
CA CYS A 98 7.75 2.74 7.88
C CYS A 98 7.99 2.22 6.44
N VAL A 99 7.23 1.22 5.99
CA VAL A 99 7.28 0.75 4.60
C VAL A 99 6.73 1.82 3.65
N ASP A 100 5.63 2.48 4.01
CA ASP A 100 5.04 3.55 3.21
C ASP A 100 5.99 4.76 3.07
N ASP A 101 6.76 5.11 4.10
CA ASP A 101 7.80 6.14 4.02
C ASP A 101 8.84 5.82 2.93
N LEU A 102 9.39 4.60 2.94
CA LEU A 102 10.36 4.16 1.92
C LEU A 102 9.72 4.13 0.52
N VAL A 103 8.47 3.68 0.40
CA VAL A 103 7.73 3.67 -0.87
C VAL A 103 7.48 5.10 -1.36
N ASN A 104 7.22 6.04 -0.46
CA ASN A 104 7.01 7.45 -0.80
C ASN A 104 8.30 8.07 -1.37
N ASP A 105 9.47 7.76 -0.82
CA ASP A 105 10.76 8.21 -1.37
C ASP A 105 10.97 7.68 -2.81
N VAL A 106 10.65 6.40 -3.05
CA VAL A 106 10.69 5.81 -4.40
C VAL A 106 9.72 6.52 -5.35
N ILE A 107 8.52 6.85 -4.88
CA ILE A 107 7.51 7.56 -5.68
C ILE A 107 7.97 8.98 -6.02
N ILE A 108 8.54 9.71 -5.04
CA ILE A 108 9.09 11.04 -5.25
C ILE A 108 10.17 10.98 -6.34
N MET A 109 11.17 10.12 -6.18
CA MET A 109 12.23 9.93 -7.17
C MET A 109 11.64 9.61 -8.56
N ARG A 110 10.70 8.66 -8.66
CA ARG A 110 10.07 8.29 -9.95
C ARG A 110 9.27 9.42 -10.61
N ARG A 111 8.74 10.35 -9.82
CA ARG A 111 7.92 11.48 -10.28
C ARG A 111 8.75 12.74 -10.56
N THR A 112 9.98 12.81 -10.07
CA THR A 112 10.90 13.91 -10.38
C THR A 112 11.18 13.96 -11.88
N LYS A 113 10.86 15.11 -12.49
CA LYS A 113 11.01 15.35 -13.93
C LYS A 113 12.44 15.74 -14.33
N ASN A 114 13.13 16.50 -13.48
CA ASN A 114 14.52 16.88 -13.69
C ASN A 114 15.40 15.62 -13.57
N GLU A 115 16.21 15.32 -14.58
CA GLU A 115 16.98 14.08 -14.63
C GLU A 115 18.15 14.06 -13.65
N GLU A 116 18.84 15.19 -13.48
CA GLU A 116 19.95 15.33 -12.53
C GLU A 116 19.45 15.11 -11.09
N GLN A 117 18.41 15.84 -10.68
CA GLN A 117 17.78 15.67 -9.38
C GLN A 117 17.23 14.25 -9.17
N ARG A 118 16.65 13.63 -10.22
CA ARG A 118 16.18 12.25 -10.15
C ARG A 118 17.34 11.28 -9.90
N ASN A 119 18.49 11.48 -10.54
CA ASN A 119 19.67 10.64 -10.37
C ASN A 119 20.27 10.82 -8.97
N GLU A 120 20.33 12.04 -8.44
CA GLU A 120 20.74 12.31 -7.07
C GLU A 120 19.84 11.58 -6.05
N LEU A 121 18.52 11.69 -6.21
CA LEU A 121 17.55 10.98 -5.36
C LEU A 121 17.70 9.46 -5.48
N LEU A 122 18.00 8.94 -6.67
CA LEU A 122 18.23 7.53 -6.89
C LEU A 122 19.51 7.03 -6.20
N GLU A 123 20.59 7.80 -6.28
CA GLU A 123 21.85 7.50 -5.59
C GLU A 123 21.67 7.50 -4.08
N GLU A 124 21.01 8.53 -3.52
CA GLU A 124 20.69 8.60 -2.10
C GLU A 124 19.78 7.45 -1.65
N LEU A 125 18.75 7.11 -2.45
CA LEU A 125 17.85 6.01 -2.15
C LEU A 125 18.60 4.66 -2.09
N ILE A 126 19.46 4.38 -3.06
CA ILE A 126 20.17 3.10 -3.17
C ILE A 126 21.28 2.98 -2.14
N ASN A 127 22.06 4.06 -1.92
CA ASN A 127 23.27 4.00 -1.10
C ASN A 127 23.01 4.31 0.37
N THR A 128 21.93 5.05 0.69
CA THR A 128 21.66 5.54 2.04
C THR A 128 20.29 5.07 2.55
N THR A 129 19.20 5.50 1.92
CA THR A 129 17.84 5.36 2.49
C THR A 129 17.37 3.91 2.55
N ALA A 130 17.45 3.16 1.44
CA ALA A 130 16.97 1.79 1.39
C ALA A 130 17.82 0.85 2.27
N PRO A 131 19.16 0.86 2.23
CA PRO A 131 19.98 0.04 3.12
C PRO A 131 19.69 0.31 4.60
N ARG A 132 19.55 1.59 4.99
CA ARG A 132 19.20 1.98 6.36
C ARG A 132 17.83 1.43 6.77
N ALA A 133 16.80 1.64 5.94
CA ALA A 133 15.45 1.16 6.22
C ALA A 133 15.38 -0.37 6.32
N ILE A 134 16.00 -1.09 5.37
CA ILE A 134 16.05 -2.56 5.36
C ILE A 134 16.76 -3.09 6.61
N SER A 135 17.89 -2.47 6.99
CA SER A 135 18.62 -2.86 8.20
C SER A 135 17.80 -2.60 9.47
N SER A 136 17.04 -1.50 9.52
CA SER A 136 16.08 -1.24 10.61
C SER A 136 14.95 -2.26 10.65
N PHE A 137 14.38 -2.66 9.50
CA PHE A 137 13.36 -3.71 9.45
C PHE A 137 13.90 -5.06 9.91
N ASP A 138 15.08 -5.46 9.45
CA ASP A 138 15.71 -6.72 9.86
C ASP A 138 15.99 -6.74 11.38
N CYS A 139 16.53 -5.64 11.90
CA CYS A 139 16.72 -5.46 13.35
C CYS A 139 15.39 -5.56 14.10
N PHE A 140 14.35 -4.87 13.65
CA PHE A 140 13.04 -4.90 14.29
C PHE A 140 12.42 -6.31 14.27
N ILE A 141 12.42 -6.99 13.12
CA ILE A 141 11.84 -8.33 12.99
C ILE A 141 12.58 -9.36 13.85
N LYS A 142 13.91 -9.26 13.97
CA LYS A 142 14.71 -10.12 14.86
C LYS A 142 14.41 -9.91 16.34
N ASN A 143 14.02 -8.69 16.72
CA ASN A 143 13.80 -8.28 18.11
C ASN A 143 12.31 -8.07 18.45
N LYS A 144 11.40 -8.45 17.56
CA LYS A 144 9.96 -8.30 17.78
C LYS A 144 9.53 -9.10 19.03
N PRO A 145 8.56 -8.60 19.82
CA PRO A 145 8.19 -9.25 21.08
C PRO A 145 7.44 -10.57 20.87
N HIS A 146 6.82 -10.77 19.70
CA HIS A 146 6.13 -12.00 19.35
C HIS A 146 7.12 -13.05 18.85
N GLY A 147 6.99 -14.29 19.33
CA GLY A 147 7.70 -15.43 18.75
C GLY A 147 7.18 -15.79 17.34
N GLY A 148 7.69 -16.86 16.74
CA GLY A 148 7.16 -17.41 15.50
C GLY A 148 7.57 -16.69 14.21
N PRO A 149 7.21 -17.25 13.04
CA PRO A 149 7.71 -16.82 11.75
C PRO A 149 7.03 -15.56 11.18
N TYR A 150 5.92 -15.10 11.76
CA TYR A 150 5.19 -13.91 11.31
C TYR A 150 5.41 -12.72 12.25
N LEU A 151 4.99 -11.53 11.83
CA LEU A 151 5.12 -10.30 12.59
C LEU A 151 4.46 -10.42 13.98
N LEU A 152 3.23 -10.94 14.04
CA LEU A 152 2.43 -11.06 15.27
C LEU A 152 2.23 -12.52 15.71
N GLY A 153 3.23 -13.39 15.52
CA GLY A 153 3.18 -14.77 16.03
C GLY A 153 3.27 -15.85 14.94
N ASN A 154 2.28 -16.75 14.94
CA ASN A 154 2.27 -17.97 14.12
C ASN A 154 1.29 -17.91 12.93
N ARG A 155 0.68 -16.76 12.66
CA ARG A 155 -0.25 -16.56 11.54
C ARG A 155 -0.02 -15.21 10.88
N VAL A 156 -0.51 -15.08 9.65
CA VAL A 156 -0.55 -13.82 8.90
C VAL A 156 -1.38 -12.78 9.68
N SER A 157 -0.91 -11.54 9.66
CA SER A 157 -1.49 -10.36 10.30
C SER A 157 -1.20 -9.10 9.47
#